data_AF-A0A2D6F1S2-F1
#
_entry.id   AF-A0A2D6F1S2-F1
#
_cell.length_a   1.000
_cell.length_b   1.000
_cell.length_c   1.000
_cell.angle_alpha   90.00
_cell.angle_beta   90.00
_cell.angle_gamma   90.00
#
_symmetry.space_group_name_H-M   'P 1'
#
loop_
_entity.id
_entity.type
_entity.pdbx_description
1 polymer ?
#
loop_
_entity_poly.entity_id
_entity_poly.type
_entity_poly.pdbx_seq_one_letter_code
_entity_poly.pdbx_strand_id
1 'polypeptide(L)'
;MPSKREQIVRLRTENPIIRLTKMAEQIGVDKAYVHRVLKKADLPTRSILIAKKNIPKRIECKACGEDVIFSATRAERIHHIHDSCRYDYHRILVHCKFCRTPFRRRRHQLLSSKSKYIYCSKACLYKARKEEKSYELN
;
A
#
# COMPACT_ATOMS: atom_id res chain seq x y z
N MET A 1 46.98 -0.83 -15.34
CA MET A 1 45.56 -1.16 -15.63
C MET A 1 44.74 -0.75 -14.42
N PRO A 2 43.70 0.11 -14.58
CA PRO A 2 42.89 0.52 -13.44
C PRO A 2 42.21 -0.68 -12.80
N SER A 3 42.11 -0.70 -11.47
CA SER A 3 41.46 -1.79 -10.75
C SER A 3 39.98 -1.89 -11.12
N LYS A 4 39.36 -3.08 -11.01
CA LYS A 4 37.91 -3.24 -11.26
C LYS A 4 37.06 -2.27 -10.42
N ARG A 5 37.53 -1.90 -9.22
CA ARG A 5 36.90 -0.90 -8.34
C ARG A 5 36.97 0.50 -8.95
N GLU A 6 38.15 0.93 -9.41
CA GLU A 6 38.33 2.23 -10.08
C GLU A 6 37.51 2.32 -11.36
N GLN A 7 37.46 1.25 -12.15
CA GLN A 7 36.65 1.19 -13.35
C GLN A 7 35.16 1.40 -13.04
N ILE A 8 34.63 0.81 -11.98
CA ILE A 8 33.23 0.99 -11.54
C ILE A 8 32.96 2.45 -11.13
N VAL A 9 33.84 3.04 -10.32
CA VAL A 9 33.72 4.43 -9.84
C VAL A 9 33.79 5.40 -11.01
N ARG A 10 34.76 5.23 -11.89
CA ARG A 10 34.94 6.04 -13.10
C ARG A 10 33.73 5.94 -14.03
N LEU A 11 33.28 4.72 -14.31
CA LEU A 11 32.11 4.47 -15.17
C LEU A 11 30.83 5.10 -14.61
N ARG A 12 30.63 5.11 -13.29
CA ARG A 12 29.49 5.79 -12.65
C ARG A 12 29.60 7.31 -12.72
N THR A 13 30.81 7.85 -12.58
CA THR A 13 31.05 9.29 -12.59
C THR A 13 30.89 9.87 -14.00
N GLU A 14 31.46 9.20 -15.00
CA GLU A 14 31.37 9.59 -16.41
C GLU A 14 29.97 9.31 -17.01
N ASN A 15 29.30 8.25 -16.56
CA ASN A 15 27.98 7.84 -17.06
C ASN A 15 26.97 7.64 -15.93
N PRO A 16 26.49 8.71 -15.27
CA PRO A 16 25.62 8.59 -14.09
C PRO A 16 24.26 7.91 -14.37
N ILE A 17 23.89 7.79 -15.64
CA ILE A 17 22.64 7.18 -16.10
C ILE A 17 22.73 5.67 -16.38
N ILE A 18 23.93 5.11 -16.38
CA ILE A 18 24.13 3.70 -16.73
C ILE A 18 23.52 2.77 -15.67
N ARG A 19 22.87 1.68 -16.13
CA ARG A 19 22.32 0.65 -15.24
C ARG A 19 23.43 -0.23 -14.69
N LEU A 20 23.28 -0.66 -13.43
CA LEU A 20 24.27 -1.53 -12.76
C LEU A 20 24.54 -2.84 -13.53
N THR A 21 23.53 -3.41 -14.19
CA THR A 21 23.67 -4.63 -15.00
C THR A 21 24.63 -4.41 -16.17
N LYS A 22 24.46 -3.30 -16.89
CA LYS A 22 25.33 -2.94 -18.01
C LYS A 22 26.77 -2.64 -17.56
N MET A 23 26.94 -2.03 -16.38
CA MET A 23 28.28 -1.84 -15.80
C MET A 23 28.95 -3.18 -15.46
N ALA A 24 28.17 -4.10 -14.89
CA ALA A 24 28.61 -5.43 -14.48
C ALA A 24 29.06 -6.25 -15.71
N GLU A 25 28.28 -6.22 -16.79
CA GLU A 25 28.60 -6.83 -18.09
C GLU A 25 29.88 -6.24 -18.70
N GLN A 26 30.02 -4.91 -18.72
CA GLN A 26 31.20 -4.24 -19.30
C GLN A 26 32.51 -4.53 -18.56
N ILE A 27 32.45 -4.72 -17.25
CA ILE A 27 33.64 -4.90 -16.39
C ILE A 27 33.89 -6.39 -16.08
N GLY A 28 32.94 -7.28 -16.42
CA GLY A 28 33.02 -8.71 -16.13
C GLY A 28 32.99 -9.00 -14.63
N VAL A 29 32.00 -8.44 -13.93
CA VAL A 29 31.77 -8.63 -12.48
C VAL A 29 30.30 -8.82 -12.18
N ASP A 30 29.97 -9.28 -10.98
CA ASP A 30 28.57 -9.37 -10.55
C ASP A 30 27.98 -7.99 -10.20
N LYS A 31 26.68 -7.84 -10.45
CA LYS A 31 25.90 -6.64 -10.12
C LYS A 31 25.96 -6.30 -8.62
N ALA A 32 25.94 -7.30 -7.73
CA ALA A 32 26.02 -7.05 -6.30
C ALA A 32 27.41 -6.50 -5.90
N TYR A 33 28.46 -6.90 -6.61
CA TYR A 33 29.78 -6.33 -6.45
C TYR A 33 29.81 -4.84 -6.87
N VAL A 34 29.26 -4.51 -8.05
CA VAL A 34 29.11 -3.10 -8.49
C VAL A 34 28.34 -2.27 -7.46
N HIS A 35 27.22 -2.79 -6.95
CA HIS A 35 26.42 -2.11 -5.94
C HIS A 35 27.21 -1.84 -4.64
N ARG A 36 27.95 -2.83 -4.14
CA ARG A 36 28.79 -2.67 -2.93
C ARG A 36 29.90 -1.64 -3.12
N VAL A 37 30.55 -1.64 -4.28
CA VAL A 37 31.62 -0.68 -4.60
C VAL A 37 31.09 0.75 -4.63
N LEU A 38 29.96 0.98 -5.32
CA LEU A 38 29.35 2.31 -5.38
C LEU A 38 28.87 2.79 -4.00
N LYS A 39 28.26 1.92 -3.20
CA LYS A 39 27.83 2.25 -1.84
C LYS A 39 29.02 2.62 -0.92
N LYS A 40 30.15 1.91 -1.06
CA LYS A 40 31.38 2.23 -0.30
C LYS A 40 32.06 3.52 -0.75
N ALA A 41 31.82 3.96 -1.98
CA ALA A 41 32.36 5.19 -2.55
C ALA A 41 31.38 6.37 -2.45
N ASP A 42 30.28 6.22 -1.70
CA ASP A 42 29.19 7.19 -1.56
C ASP A 42 28.61 7.68 -2.91
N LEU A 43 28.60 6.78 -3.91
CA LEU A 43 28.07 7.07 -5.24
C LEU A 43 26.65 6.51 -5.42
N PRO A 44 25.82 7.17 -6.24
CA PRO A 44 24.45 6.72 -6.48
C PRO A 44 24.43 5.33 -7.12
N THR A 45 23.76 4.38 -6.45
CA THR A 45 23.56 3.01 -6.95
C THR A 45 22.39 2.89 -7.93
N ARG A 46 21.52 3.91 -7.97
CA ARG A 46 20.42 4.02 -8.93
C ARG A 46 20.81 5.00 -10.04
N SER A 47 20.44 4.72 -11.28
CA SER A 47 20.70 5.67 -12.36
C SER A 47 19.87 6.94 -12.18
N ILE A 48 20.47 8.09 -12.47
CA ILE A 48 19.82 9.41 -12.29
C ILE A 48 18.56 9.57 -13.14
N LEU A 49 18.48 8.89 -14.30
CA LEU A 49 17.25 8.85 -15.11
C LEU A 49 16.11 8.08 -14.44
N ILE A 50 16.41 7.04 -13.65
CA ILE A 50 15.39 6.34 -12.84
C ILE A 50 14.95 7.27 -11.69
N ALA A 51 15.84 8.11 -11.14
CA ALA A 51 15.46 9.09 -10.13
C ALA A 51 14.52 10.19 -10.70
N LYS A 52 14.76 10.69 -11.93
CA LYS A 52 13.87 11.67 -12.59
C LYS A 52 12.55 11.07 -13.13
N LYS A 53 12.53 9.82 -13.61
CA LYS A 53 11.29 9.13 -14.05
C LYS A 53 10.41 8.63 -12.89
N ASN A 54 10.90 8.67 -11.65
CA ASN A 54 10.18 8.25 -10.44
C ASN A 54 9.58 9.41 -9.64
N ILE A 55 9.40 10.58 -10.26
CA ILE A 55 8.62 11.67 -9.67
C ILE A 55 7.12 11.33 -9.89
N PRO A 56 6.31 11.34 -8.83
CA PRO A 56 5.02 10.65 -8.73
C PRO A 56 4.03 11.04 -9.82
N LYS A 57 3.50 10.05 -10.54
CA LYS A 57 2.24 10.21 -11.28
C LYS A 57 1.18 10.60 -10.25
N ARG A 58 0.57 11.78 -10.40
CA ARG A 58 -0.61 12.16 -9.62
C ARG A 58 -1.70 11.15 -9.92
N ILE A 59 -2.29 10.59 -8.88
CA ILE A 59 -3.45 9.70 -9.00
C ILE A 59 -4.55 10.32 -8.15
N GLU A 60 -5.78 10.24 -8.62
CA GLU A 60 -6.94 10.70 -7.87
C GLU A 60 -7.41 9.61 -6.89
N CYS A 61 -7.69 9.99 -5.64
CA CYS A 61 -8.32 9.06 -4.71
C CYS A 61 -9.81 8.89 -5.05
N LYS A 62 -10.24 7.69 -5.46
CA LYS A 62 -11.66 7.40 -5.78
C LYS A 62 -12.67 7.59 -4.63
N ALA A 63 -12.22 7.86 -3.41
CA ALA A 63 -13.09 8.10 -2.26
C ALA A 63 -13.32 9.59 -1.98
N CYS A 64 -12.27 10.42 -2.08
CA CYS A 64 -12.35 11.84 -1.75
C CYS A 64 -12.06 12.78 -2.93
N GLY A 65 -11.63 12.27 -4.08
CA GLY A 65 -11.28 13.06 -5.27
C GLY A 65 -9.95 13.81 -5.17
N GLU A 66 -9.23 13.67 -4.07
CA GLU A 66 -7.97 14.41 -3.87
C GLU A 66 -6.80 13.77 -4.63
N ASP A 67 -5.96 14.65 -5.17
CA ASP A 67 -4.70 14.34 -5.83
C ASP A 67 -3.65 13.86 -4.82
N VAL A 68 -3.03 12.71 -5.09
CA VAL A 68 -1.97 12.19 -4.22
C VAL A 68 -0.71 11.83 -4.98
N ILE A 69 0.41 12.15 -4.33
CA ILE A 69 1.79 11.95 -4.78
C ILE A 69 2.16 10.47 -4.53
N PHE A 70 2.19 9.67 -5.59
CA PHE A 70 2.35 8.20 -5.51
C PHE A 70 3.79 7.66 -5.53
N SER A 71 4.18 6.85 -4.55
CA SER A 71 5.41 6.06 -4.63
C SER A 71 5.27 4.91 -5.65
N ALA A 72 6.27 4.69 -6.52
CA ALA A 72 6.26 3.69 -7.59
C ALA A 72 5.93 2.23 -7.17
N THR A 73 6.09 1.87 -5.90
CA THR A 73 5.80 0.53 -5.35
C THR A 73 4.32 0.25 -5.05
N ARG A 74 3.45 1.28 -4.98
CA ARG A 74 2.05 1.13 -4.54
C ARG A 74 1.03 1.13 -5.70
N ALA A 75 1.47 1.47 -6.92
CA ALA A 75 0.65 1.97 -8.04
C ALA A 75 -0.46 1.04 -8.55
N GLU A 76 -0.35 -0.26 -8.34
CA GLU A 76 -1.25 -1.24 -8.99
C GLU A 76 -2.38 -1.76 -8.08
N ARG A 77 -2.41 -1.46 -6.78
CA ARG A 77 -3.25 -2.23 -5.83
C ARG A 77 -4.24 -1.47 -4.96
N ILE A 78 -4.28 -0.14 -4.97
CA ILE A 78 -5.02 0.62 -3.96
C ILE A 78 -5.97 1.66 -4.58
N HIS A 79 -7.28 1.38 -4.53
CA HIS A 79 -8.34 2.29 -4.93
C HIS A 79 -8.59 3.46 -3.94
N HIS A 80 -8.09 3.36 -2.70
CA HIS A 80 -8.30 4.34 -1.62
C HIS A 80 -6.96 4.71 -1.00
N ILE A 81 -6.39 5.82 -1.45
CA ILE A 81 -4.97 6.10 -1.31
C ILE A 81 -4.64 6.71 0.06
N HIS A 82 -5.56 7.52 0.59
CA HIS A 82 -5.48 7.98 1.98
C HIS A 82 -5.85 6.86 2.95
N ASP A 83 -5.10 6.76 4.05
CA ASP A 83 -5.38 5.78 5.10
C ASP A 83 -6.76 6.02 5.73
N SER A 84 -7.20 7.28 5.83
CA SER A 84 -8.57 7.66 6.24
C SER A 84 -9.61 7.14 5.25
N CYS A 85 -9.46 7.41 3.96
CA CYS A 85 -10.36 6.92 2.92
C CYS A 85 -10.43 5.39 2.88
N ARG A 86 -9.29 4.72 3.05
CA ARG A 86 -9.23 3.25 3.15
C ARG A 86 -9.96 2.75 4.39
N TYR A 87 -9.79 3.42 5.53
CA TYR A 87 -10.49 3.10 6.76
C TYR A 87 -12.01 3.19 6.56
N ASP A 88 -12.50 4.31 6.02
CA ASP A 88 -13.93 4.54 5.80
C ASP A 88 -14.53 3.56 4.78
N TYR A 89 -13.81 3.28 3.70
CA TYR A 89 -14.24 2.28 2.72
C TYR A 89 -14.42 0.89 3.32
N HIS A 90 -13.46 0.45 4.14
CA HIS A 90 -13.51 -0.87 4.76
C HIS A 90 -14.41 -0.93 5.99
N ARG A 91 -14.66 0.19 6.70
CA ARG A 91 -15.43 0.24 7.95
C ARG A 91 -16.65 1.14 7.78
N ILE A 92 -17.76 0.51 7.43
CA ILE A 92 -19.03 1.18 7.20
C ILE A 92 -19.67 1.51 8.56
N LEU A 93 -20.18 2.73 8.69
CA LEU A 93 -21.01 3.14 9.82
C LEU A 93 -22.40 2.54 9.67
N VAL A 94 -22.84 1.78 10.66
CA VAL A 94 -24.13 1.09 10.69
C VAL A 94 -24.82 1.29 12.04
N HIS A 95 -26.13 1.12 12.09
CA HIS A 95 -26.92 1.26 13.31
C HIS A 95 -27.31 -0.12 13.84
N CYS A 96 -27.22 -0.31 15.16
CA CYS A 96 -27.68 -1.55 15.77
C CYS A 96 -29.20 -1.66 15.66
N LYS A 97 -29.71 -2.81 15.21
CA LYS A 97 -31.16 -3.06 15.15
C LYS A 97 -31.85 -2.94 16.53
N PHE A 98 -31.17 -3.37 17.59
CA PHE A 98 -31.68 -3.37 18.96
C PHE A 98 -31.53 -2.00 19.63
N CYS A 99 -30.30 -1.59 19.97
CA CYS A 99 -30.07 -0.39 20.78
C CYS A 99 -29.94 0.91 19.97
N ARG A 100 -30.03 0.85 18.63
CA ARG A 100 -29.90 1.99 17.69
C ARG A 100 -28.57 2.74 17.71
N THR A 101 -27.66 2.41 18.62
CA THR A 101 -26.33 3.03 18.69
C THR A 101 -25.57 2.83 17.37
N PRO A 102 -24.97 3.90 16.81
CA PRO A 102 -24.11 3.81 15.63
C PRO A 102 -22.79 3.10 15.99
N PHE A 103 -22.32 2.22 15.11
CA PHE A 103 -21.03 1.55 15.26
C PHE A 103 -20.41 1.22 13.90
N ARG A 104 -19.09 1.06 13.86
CA ARG A 104 -18.36 0.73 12.63
C ARG A 104 -18.24 -0.79 12.47
N ARG A 105 -18.55 -1.31 11.27
CA ARG A 105 -18.38 -2.72 10.94
C ARG A 105 -17.63 -2.90 9.63
N ARG A 106 -16.83 -3.97 9.52
CA ARG A 106 -16.08 -4.22 8.28
C ARG A 106 -17.04 -4.56 7.14
N ARG A 107 -16.85 -3.95 5.98
CA ARG A 107 -17.70 -4.13 4.77
C ARG A 107 -17.89 -5.61 4.42
N HIS A 108 -16.82 -6.41 4.43
CA HIS A 108 -16.93 -7.84 4.11
C HIS A 108 -17.82 -8.60 5.11
N GLN A 109 -17.85 -8.20 6.39
CA GLN A 109 -18.70 -8.84 7.40
C GLN A 109 -20.18 -8.53 7.18
N LEU A 110 -20.49 -7.41 6.54
CA LEU A 110 -21.84 -7.05 6.13
C LEU A 110 -22.27 -7.87 4.91
N LEU A 111 -21.38 -7.99 3.91
CA LEU A 111 -21.62 -8.78 2.70
C LEU A 111 -21.73 -10.28 2.99
N SER A 112 -20.95 -10.80 3.94
CA SER A 112 -20.96 -12.21 4.31
C SER A 112 -21.98 -12.55 5.40
N SER A 113 -22.70 -11.57 5.95
CA SER A 113 -23.68 -11.82 7.02
C SER A 113 -24.90 -12.53 6.46
N LYS A 114 -25.18 -13.73 6.97
CA LYS A 114 -26.47 -14.41 6.72
C LYS A 114 -27.64 -13.77 7.48
N SER A 115 -27.35 -12.90 8.46
CA SER A 115 -28.39 -12.22 9.24
C SER A 115 -28.83 -10.95 8.52
N LYS A 116 -30.16 -10.79 8.38
CA LYS A 116 -30.81 -9.56 7.88
C LYS A 116 -30.53 -8.34 8.76
N TYR A 117 -30.20 -8.55 10.04
CA TYR A 117 -30.03 -7.49 11.02
C TYR A 117 -28.61 -7.45 11.57
N ILE A 118 -28.15 -6.24 11.88
CA ILE A 118 -26.80 -5.98 12.37
C ILE A 118 -26.90 -5.54 13.84
N TYR A 119 -26.07 -6.14 14.70
CA TYR A 119 -26.04 -5.87 16.12
C TYR A 119 -24.66 -5.39 16.56
N CYS A 120 -24.62 -4.39 17.46
CA CYS A 120 -23.35 -3.84 17.95
C CYS A 120 -22.60 -4.82 18.86
N SER A 121 -23.32 -5.75 19.50
CA SER A 121 -22.78 -6.73 20.44
C SER A 121 -23.59 -8.02 20.45
N LYS A 122 -22.99 -9.11 20.96
CA LYS A 122 -23.71 -10.37 21.22
C LYS A 122 -24.87 -10.17 22.19
N ALA A 123 -24.70 -9.31 23.20
CA ALA A 123 -25.74 -8.99 24.16
C ALA A 123 -26.99 -8.42 23.47
N CYS A 124 -26.81 -7.47 22.53
CA CYS A 124 -27.92 -6.92 21.75
C CYS A 124 -28.59 -7.97 20.85
N LEU A 125 -27.80 -8.89 20.25
CA LEU A 125 -28.34 -10.00 19.48
C LEU A 125 -29.22 -10.93 20.34
N TYR A 126 -28.73 -11.31 21.53
CA TYR A 126 -29.49 -12.20 22.43
C TYR A 126 -30.75 -11.53 22.99
N LYS A 127 -30.69 -10.24 23.34
CA LYS A 127 -31.86 -9.48 23.76
C LYS A 127 -32.91 -9.40 22.67
N ALA A 128 -32.53 -9.04 21.45
CA ALA A 128 -33.44 -8.99 20.30
C ALA A 128 -34.12 -10.35 20.04
N ARG A 129 -33.35 -11.45 20.08
CA ARG A 129 -33.91 -12.81 19.93
C ARG A 129 -34.87 -13.21 21.05
N LYS A 130 -34.65 -12.74 22.28
CA LYS A 130 -35.54 -13.00 23.41
C LYS A 130 -36.86 -12.26 23.24
N GLU A 131 -36.82 -11.00 22.80
CA GLU A 131 -38.02 -10.22 22.51
C GLU A 131 -38.82 -10.81 21.34
N GLU A 132 -38.19 -11.16 20.23
CA GLU A 132 -38.87 -11.79 19.08
C GLU A 132 -39.63 -13.06 19.49
N LYS A 133 -39.01 -13.92 20.32
CA LYS A 133 -39.68 -15.12 20.85
C LYS A 133 -40.85 -14.82 21.80
N SER A 134 -40.80 -13.72 22.54
CA SER A 134 -41.90 -13.34 23.44
C SER A 134 -43.13 -12.82 22.68
N TYR A 135 -42.95 -12.32 21.47
CA TYR A 135 -44.05 -11.90 20.59
C TYR A 135 -44.67 -13.06 19.81
N GLU A 136 -43.97 -14.18 19.61
CA GLU A 136 -44.51 -15.38 18.95
C GLU A 136 -45.30 -16.30 19.89
N LEU A 137 -45.23 -16.07 21.20
CA LEU A 137 -45.90 -16.85 22.25
C LEU A 137 -47.13 -16.16 22.86
N ASN A 138 -47.50 -14.97 22.34
CA ASN A 138 -48.76 -14.27 22.63
C ASN A 138 -49.56 -14.15 21.33
#